data_AF-A0A8J4VCU5-F1
#
_entry.id   AF-A0A8J4VCU5-F1
#
_cell.length_a   1.000
_cell.length_b   1.000
_cell.length_c   1.000
_cell.angle_alpha   90.00
_cell.angle_beta   90.00
_cell.angle_gamma   90.00
#
_symmetry.space_group_name_H-M   'P 1'
#
loop_
_entity.id
_entity.type
_entity.pdbx_description
1 polymer ?
#
loop_
_entity_poly.entity_id
_entity_poly.type
_entity_poly.pdbx_seq_one_letter_code
_entity_poly.pdbx_strand_id
1 'polypeptide(L)'
;MNISGRVNINYIFLFHAFQGLRPIIPKHTHPKLAELLEKCWQQDPALRPDFSEIIEILQQTAKEVGDEGEGRHKEKSSGGFLSVLRRGHH
;
A
#
# COMPACT_ATOMS: atom_id res chain seq x y z
N MET A 1 -19.80 -9.14 -42.72
CA MET A 1 -20.11 -9.63 -41.36
C MET A 1 -19.51 -8.68 -40.35
N ASN A 2 -20.33 -8.10 -39.47
CA ASN A 2 -19.90 -7.11 -38.49
C ASN A 2 -19.52 -7.84 -37.19
N ILE A 3 -18.23 -8.06 -36.96
CA ILE A 3 -17.72 -8.65 -35.72
C ILE A 3 -17.41 -7.50 -34.74
N SER A 4 -18.44 -6.76 -34.31
CA SER A 4 -18.31 -5.87 -33.16
C SER A 4 -18.44 -6.71 -31.88
N GLY A 5 -17.50 -7.62 -31.69
CA GLY A 5 -17.34 -8.36 -30.44
C GLY A 5 -16.73 -7.42 -29.42
N ARG A 6 -17.54 -6.86 -28.52
CA ARG A 6 -17.00 -6.19 -27.33
C ARG A 6 -16.22 -7.23 -26.55
N VAL A 7 -14.89 -7.12 -26.57
CA VAL A 7 -14.02 -7.91 -25.69
C VAL A 7 -14.41 -7.51 -24.27
N ASN A 8 -15.03 -8.42 -23.54
CA ASN A 8 -15.47 -8.12 -22.18
C ASN A 8 -14.21 -7.97 -21.31
N ILE A 9 -14.06 -6.79 -20.71
CA ILE A 9 -12.87 -6.39 -19.95
C ILE A 9 -12.54 -7.34 -18.80
N ASN A 10 -13.54 -8.06 -18.27
CA ASN A 10 -13.32 -9.10 -17.26
C ASN A 10 -12.53 -10.29 -17.81
N TYR A 11 -12.78 -10.70 -19.06
CA TYR A 11 -11.99 -11.75 -19.70
C TYR A 11 -10.56 -11.29 -19.98
N ILE A 12 -10.35 -9.99 -20.19
CA ILE A 12 -9.01 -9.42 -20.35
C ILE A 12 -8.24 -9.56 -19.03
N PHE A 13 -8.80 -9.14 -17.90
CA PHE A 13 -8.12 -9.29 -16.60
C PHE A 13 -7.84 -10.75 -16.22
N LEU A 14 -8.81 -11.65 -16.43
CA LEU A 14 -8.63 -13.08 -16.18
C LEU A 14 -7.55 -13.70 -17.09
N PHE A 15 -7.54 -13.33 -18.37
CA PHE A 15 -6.52 -13.76 -19.32
C PHE A 15 -5.12 -13.29 -18.89
N HIS A 16 -4.96 -12.02 -18.52
CA HIS A 16 -3.67 -11.50 -18.06
C HIS A 16 -3.17 -12.21 -16.80
N ALA A 17 -4.06 -12.45 -15.83
CA ALA A 17 -3.72 -13.16 -14.61
C ALA A 17 -3.27 -14.60 -14.91
N PHE A 18 -4.01 -15.33 -15.77
CA PHE A 18 -3.69 -16.70 -16.16
C PHE A 18 -2.38 -16.79 -16.96
N GLN A 19 -2.12 -15.83 -17.83
CA GLN A 19 -0.91 -15.76 -18.63
C GLN A 19 0.31 -15.23 -17.87
N GLY A 20 0.18 -14.98 -16.56
CA GLY A 20 1.29 -14.47 -15.75
C GLY A 20 1.68 -13.03 -16.07
N LEU A 21 0.88 -12.31 -16.86
CA LEU A 21 1.16 -10.92 -17.21
C LEU A 21 0.98 -10.05 -15.95
N ARG A 22 1.98 -9.20 -15.68
CA ARG A 22 2.00 -8.28 -14.54
C ARG A 22 2.25 -6.85 -15.04
N PRO A 23 1.70 -5.84 -14.35
CA PRO A 23 2.00 -4.44 -14.66
C PRO A 23 3.50 -4.16 -14.54
N ILE A 24 3.98 -3.20 -15.33
CA ILE A 24 5.35 -2.71 -15.21
C ILE A 24 5.47 -1.93 -13.90
N ILE A 25 6.43 -2.31 -13.06
CA ILE A 25 6.76 -1.57 -11.85
C ILE A 25 7.47 -0.27 -12.25
N PRO A 26 6.99 0.92 -11.82
CA PRO A 26 7.65 2.18 -12.13
C PRO A 26 9.08 2.23 -11.61
N LYS A 27 10.00 2.88 -12.35
CA LYS A 27 11.44 2.92 -12.00
C LYS A 27 11.76 3.61 -10.67
N HIS A 28 10.88 4.48 -10.18
CA HIS A 28 11.01 5.20 -8.92
C HIS A 28 10.35 4.45 -7.74
N THR A 29 9.91 3.21 -7.95
CA THR A 29 9.35 2.39 -6.88
C THR A 29 10.45 1.97 -5.93
N HIS A 30 10.19 2.09 -4.63
CA HIS A 30 11.12 1.63 -3.60
C HIS A 30 11.46 0.13 -3.82
N PRO A 31 12.74 -0.28 -3.79
CA PRO A 31 13.16 -1.63 -4.14
C PRO A 31 12.45 -2.71 -3.31
N LYS A 32 12.23 -2.48 -2.01
CA LYS A 32 11.49 -3.41 -1.15
C LYS A 32 10.02 -3.56 -1.53
N LEU A 33 9.41 -2.49 -2.03
CA LEU A 33 8.03 -2.54 -2.50
C LEU A 33 7.94 -3.30 -3.82
N ALA A 34 8.91 -3.11 -4.73
CA ALA A 34 9.00 -3.88 -5.96
C ALA A 34 9.15 -5.38 -5.69
N GLU A 35 10.05 -5.76 -4.78
CA GLU A 35 10.25 -7.14 -4.36
C GLU A 35 8.98 -7.74 -3.74
N LEU A 36 8.29 -7.00 -2.87
CA LEU A 36 7.03 -7.43 -2.28
C LEU A 36 5.96 -7.70 -3.35
N LEU A 37 5.83 -6.82 -4.34
CA LEU A 37 4.87 -6.99 -5.44
C LEU A 37 5.17 -8.28 -6.22
N GLU A 38 6.44 -8.55 -6.53
CA GLU A 38 6.86 -9.77 -7.22
C GLU A 38 6.54 -11.04 -6.42
N LYS A 39 6.77 -11.03 -5.10
CA LYS A 39 6.40 -12.13 -4.19
C LYS A 39 4.89 -12.35 -4.13
N CYS A 40 4.11 -11.27 -4.07
CA CYS A 40 2.64 -11.35 -4.10
C CYS A 40 2.10 -11.90 -5.44
N TRP A 41 2.89 -11.76 -6.50
CA TRP A 41 2.55 -12.17 -7.87
C TRP A 41 2.98 -13.58 -8.24
N GLN A 42 3.54 -14.35 -7.31
CA GLN A 42 3.94 -15.74 -7.54
C GLN A 42 2.78 -16.59 -8.05
N GLN A 43 3.05 -17.42 -9.06
CA GLN A 43 2.03 -18.31 -9.64
C GLN A 43 1.61 -19.38 -8.62
N ASP A 44 2.58 -19.92 -7.89
CA ASP A 44 2.36 -20.83 -6.78
C ASP A 44 1.81 -20.06 -5.57
N PRO A 45 0.59 -20.38 -5.09
CA PRO A 45 0.02 -19.76 -3.90
C PRO A 45 0.86 -19.99 -2.63
N ALA A 46 1.60 -21.10 -2.54
CA ALA A 46 2.41 -21.42 -1.36
C ALA A 46 3.67 -20.56 -1.24
N LEU A 47 4.12 -19.94 -2.34
CA LEU A 47 5.24 -19.02 -2.36
C LEU A 47 4.83 -17.56 -2.08
N ARG A 48 3.52 -17.30 -1.97
CA ARG A 48 3.04 -15.96 -1.66
C ARG A 48 3.20 -15.70 -0.16
N PRO A 49 3.63 -14.48 0.21
CA PRO A 49 3.76 -14.10 1.60
C PRO A 49 2.38 -14.10 2.27
N ASP A 50 2.35 -14.40 3.55
CA ASP A 50 1.13 -14.27 4.33
C ASP A 50 0.81 -12.79 4.60
N PHE A 51 -0.44 -12.50 4.97
CA PHE A 51 -0.85 -11.12 5.14
C PHE A 51 -0.08 -10.38 6.24
N SER A 52 0.38 -11.08 7.28
CA SER A 52 1.19 -10.50 8.36
C SER A 52 2.56 -10.09 7.83
N GLU A 53 3.23 -10.97 7.08
CA GLU A 53 4.51 -10.66 6.42
C GLU A 53 4.39 -9.46 5.46
N ILE A 54 3.31 -9.39 4.67
CA ILE A 54 3.03 -8.26 3.80
C ILE A 54 2.98 -6.95 4.60
N ILE A 55 2.24 -6.93 5.71
CA ILE A 55 2.09 -5.73 6.55
C ILE A 55 3.44 -5.31 7.16
N GLU A 56 4.24 -6.27 7.64
CA GLU A 56 5.56 -5.99 8.19
C GLU A 56 6.48 -5.33 7.15
N ILE A 57 6.54 -5.87 5.93
CA ILE A 57 7.36 -5.32 4.85
C ILE A 57 6.88 -3.92 4.45
N LEU A 58 5.56 -3.70 4.38
CA LEU A 58 4.99 -2.39 4.07
C LEU A 58 5.31 -1.35 5.14
N GLN A 59 5.19 -1.70 6.42
CA GLN A 59 5.54 -0.81 7.53
C GLN A 59 7.02 -0.45 7.52
N GLN A 60 7.90 -1.42 7.24
CA GLN A 60 9.33 -1.17 7.15
C GLN A 60 9.67 -0.24 5.98
N THR A 61 9.04 -0.47 4.82
CA THR A 61 9.20 0.39 3.65
C THR A 61 8.71 1.82 3.91
N ALA A 62 7.58 1.98 4.61
CA ALA A 62 7.03 3.30 4.95
C ALA A 62 7.96 4.10 5.89
N LYS A 63 8.62 3.43 6.84
CA LYS A 63 9.61 4.08 7.72
C LYS A 63 10.83 4.58 6.95
N GLU A 64 11.30 3.81 5.97
CA GLU A 64 12.47 4.15 5.16
C GLU A 64 12.22 5.33 4.22
N VAL A 65 11.01 5.47 3.71
CA VAL A 65 10.61 6.60 2.86
C VAL A 65 10.25 7.85 3.69
N GLY A 66 9.84 7.67 4.95
CA GLY A 66 9.47 8.75 5.87
C GLY A 66 10.63 9.53 6.49
N ASP A 67 11.88 9.07 6.33
CA ASP A 67 13.05 9.67 6.99
C ASP A 67 13.66 10.88 6.22
N GLU A 68 13.20 11.18 5.00
CA GLU A 68 13.62 12.37 4.25
C GLU A 68 12.86 13.67 4.65
N GLY A 69 12.29 13.74 5.87
CA GLY A 69 11.38 14.83 6.19
C GLY A 69 11.06 15.16 7.65
N GLU A 70 11.73 14.63 8.68
CA GLU A 70 11.50 15.11 10.06
C GLU A 70 12.64 16.03 10.54
N GLY A 71 12.62 17.25 9.99
CA GLY A 71 13.16 18.40 10.68
C GLY A 71 12.46 18.56 12.03
N ARG A 72 13.14 18.12 13.10
CA ARG A 72 13.04 18.59 14.48
C ARG A 72 11.96 19.66 14.73
N HIS A 73 10.82 19.27 15.31
CA HIS A 73 10.13 20.14 16.25
C HIS A 73 9.86 19.40 17.56
N LYS A 74 10.84 19.52 18.46
CA LYS A 74 10.81 19.05 19.83
C LYS A 74 9.96 20.03 20.64
N GLU A 75 8.65 19.89 20.60
CA GLU A 75 7.76 20.64 21.49
C GLU A 75 7.55 19.87 22.79
N LYS A 76 8.40 20.18 23.78
CA LYS A 76 8.11 19.92 25.18
C LYS A 76 7.09 20.97 25.65
N SER A 77 5.85 20.58 25.91
CA SER A 77 4.91 21.31 26.77
C SER A 77 3.70 20.41 27.07
N SER A 78 3.67 19.65 28.17
CA SER A 78 3.04 20.04 29.44
C SER A 78 1.80 20.95 29.30
N GLY A 79 0.58 20.38 29.26
CA GLY A 79 -0.62 21.17 29.55
C GLY A 79 -1.93 20.66 28.96
N GLY A 80 -2.64 19.86 29.76
CA GLY A 80 -4.11 19.73 29.84
C GLY A 80 -4.98 20.05 28.62
N PHE A 81 -5.52 19.01 27.98
CA PHE A 81 -6.62 19.09 27.01
C PHE A 81 -8.01 18.76 27.60
N LEU A 82 -8.23 18.94 28.91
CA LEU A 82 -9.51 18.64 29.58
C LEU A 82 -10.06 19.80 30.44
N SER A 83 -10.13 21.01 29.90
CA SER A 83 -10.63 22.19 30.65
C SER A 83 -11.82 22.94 30.03
N VAL A 84 -12.72 22.26 29.30
CA VAL A 84 -13.96 22.89 28.76
C VAL A 84 -15.24 22.21 29.24
N LEU A 85 -15.35 21.88 30.54
CA LEU A 85 -16.62 21.40 31.11
C LEU A 85 -16.99 21.96 32.50
N ARG A 86 -16.55 23.17 32.88
CA ARG A 86 -17.10 23.80 34.10
C ARG A 86 -17.20 25.32 34.07
N ARG A 87 -18.23 25.83 33.39
CA ARG A 87 -18.94 27.12 33.62
C ARG A 87 -19.90 27.28 32.44
N GLY A 88 -21.21 27.39 32.53
CA GLY A 88 -22.16 27.60 33.62
C GLY A 88 -23.32 28.42 33.02
N HIS A 89 -24.58 28.09 33.29
CA HIS A 89 -25.67 29.08 33.24
C HIS A 89 -26.95 28.57 33.91
N HIS A 90 -27.42 29.40 34.85
CA HIS A 90 -28.73 29.54 35.50
C HIS A 90 -29.36 28.35 36.24
#